data_AF-A0A968G0W4-F1
#
_entry.id   AF-A0A968G0W4-F1
#
_cell.length_a   1.000
_cell.length_b   1.000
_cell.length_c   1.000
_cell.angle_alpha   90.00
_cell.angle_beta   90.00
_cell.angle_gamma   90.00
#
_symmetry.space_group_name_H-M   'P 1'
#
loop_
_entity.id
_entity.type
_entity.pdbx_description
1 polymer ?
#
loop_
_entity_poly.entity_id
_entity_poly.type
_entity_poly.pdbx_seq_one_letter_code
_entity_poly.pdbx_strand_id
1 'polypeptide(L)'
;PTFLPWIQRWVKYTAQSLESLTRPDLLVGAPLVLEEADPAPLLVSPSGKISRARIQPPSRLVFEDTFQPGVYELYQLPSATPPQKESSPVPKQLPPEARRHGSFAVNIDPAESAPGKLTEKEISGFFPGAQVEFSSATQALQTAAVSSGVPLTTLLLLLLAVMLFWEGWVVRKE
;
A
#
# COMPACT_ATOMS: atom_id res chain seq x y z
N PRO A 1 -24.72 24.54 10.55
CA PRO A 1 -24.36 24.04 9.19
C PRO A 1 -24.04 22.53 9.24
N THR A 2 -25.02 21.70 8.91
CA THR A 2 -24.86 20.25 8.76
C THR A 2 -24.30 19.97 7.37
N PHE A 3 -23.05 19.51 7.31
CA PHE A 3 -22.44 19.08 6.05
C PHE A 3 -23.20 17.91 5.43
N LEU A 4 -23.17 17.80 4.09
CA LEU A 4 -23.74 16.66 3.37
C LEU A 4 -23.09 15.34 3.84
N PRO A 5 -23.84 14.22 3.90
CA PRO A 5 -23.34 12.95 4.45
C PRO A 5 -22.06 12.43 3.79
N TRP A 6 -21.88 12.67 2.48
CA TRP A 6 -20.67 12.24 1.77
C TRP A 6 -19.43 13.03 2.25
N ILE A 7 -19.55 14.32 2.54
CA ILE A 7 -18.46 15.15 3.08
C ILE A 7 -18.09 14.67 4.48
N GLN A 8 -19.07 14.35 5.32
CA GLN A 8 -18.80 13.77 6.65
C GLN A 8 -18.03 12.46 6.56
N ARG A 9 -18.33 11.64 5.54
CA ARG A 9 -17.62 10.38 5.28
C ARG A 9 -16.17 10.63 4.83
N TRP A 10 -15.94 11.58 3.93
CA TRP A 10 -14.58 11.98 3.51
C TRP A 10 -13.77 12.59 4.67
N VAL A 11 -14.37 13.47 5.46
CA VAL A 11 -13.72 14.06 6.65
C VAL A 11 -13.40 12.99 7.68
N LYS A 12 -14.26 11.99 7.86
CA LYS A 12 -13.97 10.85 8.74
C LYS A 12 -12.81 10.01 8.22
N TYR A 13 -12.75 9.76 6.91
CA TYR A 13 -11.61 9.06 6.29
C TYR A 13 -10.31 9.86 6.39
N THR A 14 -10.34 11.19 6.17
CA THR A 14 -9.14 12.03 6.29
C THR A 14 -8.71 12.16 7.74
N ALA A 15 -9.63 12.29 8.71
CA ALA A 15 -9.31 12.30 10.14
C ALA A 15 -8.69 10.96 10.60
N GLN A 16 -9.21 9.82 10.13
CA GLN A 16 -8.62 8.50 10.39
C GLN A 16 -7.26 8.32 9.70
N SER A 17 -7.06 8.93 8.53
CA SER A 17 -5.76 8.97 7.85
C SER A 17 -4.78 9.94 8.53
N LEU A 18 -5.25 10.97 9.23
CA LEU A 18 -4.39 11.89 9.98
C LEU A 18 -3.85 11.24 11.27
N GLU A 19 -4.54 10.24 11.84
CA GLU A 19 -4.01 9.44 12.95
C GLU A 19 -2.81 8.55 12.54
N SER A 20 -2.55 8.35 11.25
CA SER A 20 -1.42 7.52 10.76
C SER A 20 -0.12 8.30 10.52
N LEU A 21 -0.08 9.61 10.80
CA LEU A 21 1.06 10.47 10.43
C LEU A 21 2.25 10.42 11.40
N THR A 22 2.24 9.57 12.43
CA THR A 22 3.27 9.64 13.47
C THR A 22 4.53 8.81 13.21
N ARG A 23 4.65 7.99 12.16
CA ARG A 23 5.87 7.17 11.93
C ARG A 23 6.08 6.66 10.49
N PRO A 24 7.33 6.30 10.12
CA PRO A 24 7.83 6.26 8.74
C PRO A 24 7.20 5.17 7.87
N ASP A 25 7.10 5.46 6.57
CA ASP A 25 6.88 4.45 5.53
C ASP A 25 8.04 3.45 5.57
N LEU A 26 7.79 2.28 6.16
CA LEU A 26 8.79 1.21 6.25
C LEU A 26 8.73 0.36 4.99
N LEU A 27 9.87 -0.15 4.55
CA LEU A 27 9.92 -1.16 3.50
C LEU A 27 9.72 -2.55 4.12
N VAL A 28 9.20 -3.49 3.33
CA VAL A 28 9.10 -4.89 3.73
C VAL A 28 10.46 -5.40 4.23
N GLY A 29 10.47 -5.98 5.43
CA GLY A 29 11.68 -6.49 6.09
C GLY A 29 12.52 -5.44 6.82
N ALA A 30 12.18 -4.15 6.74
CA ALA A 30 12.84 -3.12 7.55
C ALA A 30 12.31 -3.15 8.99
N PRO A 31 13.18 -3.22 10.02
CA PRO A 31 12.72 -3.28 11.40
C PRO A 31 12.15 -1.94 11.85
N LEU A 32 11.03 -1.97 12.59
CA LEU A 32 10.54 -0.78 13.28
C LEU A 32 11.31 -0.59 14.58
N VAL A 33 11.92 0.58 14.77
CA VAL A 33 12.63 0.95 15.99
C VAL A 33 11.84 2.05 16.71
N LEU A 34 11.44 1.78 17.95
CA LEU A 34 10.77 2.73 18.83
C LEU A 34 11.64 3.04 20.05
N GLU A 35 11.48 4.25 20.59
CA GLU A 35 12.00 4.57 21.92
C GLU A 35 11.30 3.71 22.98
N GLU A 36 11.99 3.46 24.08
CA GLU A 36 11.47 2.68 25.20
C GLU A 36 10.13 3.25 25.68
N ALA A 37 9.11 2.38 25.71
CA ALA A 37 7.79 2.69 26.19
C ALA A 37 7.41 1.66 27.25
N ASP A 38 7.00 2.12 28.43
CA ASP A 38 6.52 1.27 29.52
C ASP A 38 5.00 1.48 29.72
N PRO A 39 4.15 0.44 29.56
CA PRO A 39 4.48 -0.92 29.14
C PRO A 39 4.78 -1.03 27.64
N ALA A 40 5.60 -2.02 27.28
CA ALA A 40 5.99 -2.28 25.89
C ALA A 40 4.76 -2.54 25.00
N PRO A 41 4.62 -1.84 23.86
CA PRO A 41 3.49 -2.00 22.96
C PRO A 41 3.49 -3.39 22.28
N LEU A 42 2.27 -3.89 22.05
CA LEU A 42 2.00 -5.02 21.17
C LEU A 42 1.85 -4.51 19.73
N LEU A 43 2.31 -5.31 18.78
CA LEU A 43 2.17 -5.07 17.36
C LEU A 43 1.15 -6.04 16.77
N VAL A 44 0.21 -5.54 16.00
CA VAL A 44 -0.73 -6.35 15.22
C VAL A 44 -0.43 -6.16 13.75
N SER A 45 -0.16 -7.28 13.06
CA SER A 45 0.10 -7.29 11.62
C SER A 45 -1.19 -7.12 10.81
N PRO A 46 -1.10 -6.81 9.50
CA PRO A 46 -2.25 -6.80 8.60
C PRO A 46 -3.02 -8.12 8.56
N SER A 47 -2.36 -9.24 8.85
CA SER A 47 -2.97 -10.58 8.96
C SER A 47 -3.58 -10.88 10.33
N GLY A 48 -3.52 -9.95 11.28
CA GLY A 48 -4.02 -10.11 12.64
C GLY A 48 -3.09 -10.89 13.58
N LYS A 49 -1.84 -11.17 13.17
CA LYS A 49 -0.83 -11.79 14.01
C LYS A 49 -0.34 -10.78 15.04
N ILE A 50 -0.28 -11.19 16.30
CA ILE A 50 0.22 -10.37 17.40
C ILE A 50 1.71 -10.69 17.61
N SER A 51 2.53 -9.67 17.70
CA SER A 51 3.98 -9.75 17.92
C SER A 51 4.39 -8.79 19.04
N ARG A 52 5.47 -9.11 19.77
CA ARG A 52 6.07 -8.22 20.79
C ARG A 52 7.38 -7.63 20.27
N ALA A 53 7.72 -6.45 20.77
CA ALA A 53 9.03 -5.86 20.55
C ALA A 53 10.11 -6.67 21.27
N ARG A 54 11.29 -6.76 20.66
CA ARG A 54 12.53 -7.14 21.33
C ARG A 54 13.17 -5.88 21.91
N ILE A 55 13.63 -5.93 23.16
CA ILE A 55 14.41 -4.83 23.75
C ILE A 55 15.86 -4.98 23.28
N GLN A 56 16.41 -3.95 22.63
CA GLN A 56 17.82 -3.86 22.26
C GLN A 56 18.51 -2.72 23.03
N PRO A 57 19.76 -2.90 23.52
CA PRO A 57 20.55 -1.82 24.10
C PRO A 57 20.86 -0.74 23.05
N PRO A 58 20.82 0.58 23.38
CA PRO A 58 20.55 1.20 24.68
C PRO A 58 19.08 1.65 24.78
N SER A 59 18.18 0.78 25.23
CA SER A 59 16.76 1.09 25.44
C SER A 59 15.95 1.42 24.17
N ARG A 60 16.06 0.56 23.15
CA ARG A 60 15.22 0.64 21.94
C ARG A 60 14.37 -0.60 21.78
N LEU A 61 13.09 -0.39 21.47
CA LEU A 61 12.17 -1.47 21.13
C LEU A 61 12.23 -1.73 19.63
N VAL A 62 12.54 -2.95 19.24
CA VAL A 62 12.71 -3.34 17.82
C VAL A 62 11.69 -4.41 17.45
N PHE A 63 10.94 -4.15 16.38
CA PHE A 63 10.06 -5.14 15.74
C PHE A 63 10.65 -5.54 14.39
N GLU A 64 11.09 -6.80 14.29
CA GLU A 64 11.71 -7.37 13.09
C GLU A 64 10.69 -8.03 12.14
N ASP A 65 9.48 -8.33 12.62
CA ASP A 65 8.46 -9.10 11.89
C ASP A 65 7.59 -8.21 10.99
N THR A 66 8.23 -7.50 10.05
CA THR A 66 7.60 -6.58 9.08
C THR A 66 7.64 -7.13 7.65
N PHE A 67 7.48 -8.45 7.50
CA PHE A 67 7.59 -9.15 6.21
C PHE A 67 6.31 -9.11 5.36
N GLN A 68 5.21 -8.62 5.91
CA GLN A 68 3.95 -8.48 5.17
C GLN A 68 3.69 -7.01 4.87
N PRO A 69 3.40 -6.62 3.62
CA PRO A 69 2.99 -5.26 3.31
C PRO A 69 1.60 -4.96 3.87
N GLY A 70 1.36 -3.71 4.22
CA GLY A 70 0.07 -3.22 4.75
C GLY A 70 0.23 -2.37 5.99
N VAL A 71 -0.91 -2.09 6.65
CA VAL A 71 -0.97 -1.25 7.85
C VAL A 71 -0.82 -2.12 9.10
N TYR A 72 0.18 -1.81 9.90
CA TYR A 72 0.38 -2.41 11.22
C TYR A 72 -0.16 -1.48 12.30
N GLU A 73 -0.69 -2.08 13.36
CA GLU A 73 -1.28 -1.36 14.48
C GLU A 73 -0.49 -1.60 15.76
N LEU A 74 -0.26 -0.54 16.53
CA LEU A 74 0.40 -0.57 17.82
C LEU A 74 -0.66 -0.45 18.92
N TYR A 75 -0.60 -1.36 19.89
CA TYR A 75 -1.49 -1.38 21.05
C TYR A 75 -0.71 -1.32 22.35
N GLN A 76 -1.16 -0.50 23.28
CA GLN A 76 -0.58 -0.37 24.61
C GLN A 76 -1.54 -0.96 25.64
N LEU A 77 -1.00 -1.78 26.55
CA LEU A 77 -1.78 -2.27 27.69
C LEU A 77 -1.83 -1.20 28.80
N PRO A 78 -2.87 -1.20 29.65
CA PRO A 78 -2.91 -0.34 30.81
C PRO A 78 -1.74 -0.66 31.75
N SER A 79 -1.07 0.38 32.28
CA SER A 79 0.09 0.26 33.20
C SER A 79 -0.20 -0.51 34.49
N ALA A 80 -1.47 -0.78 34.81
CA ALA A 80 -1.89 -1.62 35.93
C ALA A 80 -1.67 -3.12 35.67
N THR A 81 -1.40 -3.51 34.42
CA THR A 81 -1.05 -4.88 34.05
C THR A 81 0.42 -5.10 34.41
N PRO A 82 0.79 -6.16 35.16
CA PRO A 82 2.19 -6.39 35.50
C PRO A 82 3.04 -6.45 34.23
N PRO A 83 4.25 -5.84 34.23
CA PRO A 83 5.13 -5.85 33.07
C PRO A 83 5.39 -7.30 32.68
N GLN A 84 4.80 -7.72 31.55
CA GLN A 84 5.02 -9.06 31.02
C GLN A 84 6.48 -9.14 30.59
N LYS A 85 7.28 -9.85 31.38
CA LYS A 85 8.67 -10.20 31.06
C LYS A 85 8.74 -10.77 29.65
N GLU A 86 9.84 -10.52 28.95
CA GLU A 86 10.11 -10.99 27.58
C GLU A 86 9.83 -12.50 27.36
N SER A 87 9.89 -13.32 28.42
CA SER A 87 9.61 -14.76 28.39
C SER A 87 8.13 -15.16 28.48
N SER A 88 7.20 -14.22 28.65
CA SER A 88 5.77 -14.54 28.72
C SER A 88 5.27 -14.96 27.32
N PRO A 89 4.35 -15.93 27.18
CA PRO A 89 3.83 -16.29 25.87
C PRO A 89 3.11 -15.10 25.22
N VAL A 90 3.28 -14.92 23.91
CA VAL A 90 2.55 -13.89 23.14
C VAL A 90 1.06 -14.27 23.15
N PRO A 91 0.15 -13.34 23.49
CA PRO A 91 -1.27 -13.66 23.55
C PRO A 91 -1.79 -13.99 22.15
N LYS A 92 -2.64 -15.01 22.03
CA LYS A 92 -3.26 -15.41 20.75
C LYS A 92 -4.31 -14.41 20.26
N GLN A 93 -4.86 -13.61 21.18
CA GLN A 93 -5.87 -12.60 20.90
C GLN A 93 -5.51 -11.33 21.67
N LEU A 94 -5.86 -10.18 21.11
CA LEU A 94 -5.58 -8.90 21.73
C LEU A 94 -6.41 -8.78 23.01
N PRO A 95 -5.79 -8.44 24.17
CA PRO A 95 -6.53 -8.25 25.40
C PRO A 95 -7.60 -7.15 25.24
N PRO A 96 -8.80 -7.31 25.84
CA PRO A 96 -9.89 -6.34 25.68
C PRO A 96 -9.55 -4.95 26.24
N GLU A 97 -8.58 -4.86 27.16
CA GLU A 97 -8.15 -3.61 27.77
C GLU A 97 -7.04 -2.89 26.96
N ALA A 98 -6.54 -3.51 25.88
CA ALA A 98 -5.47 -2.93 25.07
C ALA A 98 -6.01 -1.75 24.25
N ARG A 99 -5.35 -0.60 24.33
CA ARG A 99 -5.73 0.62 23.60
C ARG A 99 -4.82 0.83 22.40
N ARG A 100 -5.40 1.11 21.23
CA ARG A 100 -4.64 1.49 20.03
C ARG A 100 -3.86 2.78 20.31
N HIS A 101 -2.55 2.70 20.16
CA HIS A 101 -1.58 3.77 20.41
C HIS A 101 -1.07 4.41 19.10
N GLY A 102 -1.09 3.66 17.99
CA GLY A 102 -0.70 4.19 16.68
C GLY A 102 -0.78 3.16 15.57
N SER A 103 -0.36 3.56 14.38
CA SER A 103 -0.21 2.66 13.23
C SER A 103 0.89 3.16 12.30
N PHE A 104 1.46 2.25 11.51
CA PHE A 104 2.44 2.55 10.46
C PHE A 104 2.21 1.67 9.25
N ALA A 105 2.65 2.14 8.08
CA ALA A 105 2.55 1.40 6.82
C ALA A 105 3.89 0.71 6.51
N VAL A 106 3.79 -0.55 6.09
CA VAL A 106 4.89 -1.28 5.46
C VAL A 106 4.57 -1.43 3.99
N ASN A 107 5.43 -0.85 3.14
CA ASN A 107 5.27 -0.81 1.70
C ASN A 107 6.29 -1.72 1.01
N ILE A 108 5.91 -2.23 -0.17
CA ILE A 108 6.84 -2.92 -1.06
C ILE A 108 7.67 -1.85 -1.77
N ASP A 109 8.99 -2.02 -1.86
CA ASP A 109 9.82 -1.15 -2.67
C ASP A 109 9.56 -1.44 -4.16
N PRO A 110 8.93 -0.51 -4.91
CA PRO A 110 8.68 -0.72 -6.34
C PRO A 110 9.99 -0.80 -7.13
N ALA A 111 11.06 -0.16 -6.64
CA ALA A 111 12.39 -0.23 -7.25
C ALA A 111 12.98 -1.64 -7.15
N GLU A 112 12.52 -2.47 -6.21
CA GLU A 112 12.94 -3.87 -6.12
C GLU A 112 12.56 -4.67 -7.37
N SER A 113 11.44 -4.30 -8.00
CA SER A 113 10.88 -4.93 -9.20
C SER A 113 11.15 -4.15 -10.48
N ALA A 114 12.06 -3.17 -10.45
CA ALA A 114 12.34 -2.33 -11.61
C ALA A 114 12.88 -3.16 -12.80
N PRO A 115 12.33 -2.98 -14.02
CA PRO A 115 12.85 -3.63 -15.20
C PRO A 115 14.31 -3.19 -15.45
N GLY A 116 15.19 -4.13 -15.77
CA GLY A 116 16.63 -3.88 -15.96
C GLY A 116 17.49 -4.00 -14.70
N LYS A 117 16.90 -4.30 -13.53
CA LYS A 117 17.67 -4.62 -12.31
C LYS A 117 18.47 -5.92 -12.42
N LEU A 118 17.96 -6.87 -13.22
CA LEU A 118 18.66 -8.10 -13.59
C LEU A 118 19.20 -7.94 -15.00
N THR A 119 20.49 -8.18 -15.17
CA THR A 119 21.14 -8.20 -16.48
C THR A 119 20.88 -9.52 -17.20
N GLU A 120 20.86 -9.52 -18.53
CA GLU A 120 20.72 -10.74 -19.34
C GLU A 120 21.76 -11.81 -18.98
N LYS A 121 22.97 -11.37 -18.60
CA LYS A 121 24.04 -12.27 -18.13
C LYS A 121 23.68 -12.98 -16.83
N GLU A 122 23.14 -12.25 -15.84
CA GLU A 122 22.68 -12.85 -14.59
C GLU A 122 21.52 -13.83 -14.85
N ILE A 123 20.58 -13.45 -15.72
CA ILE A 123 19.45 -14.31 -16.10
C ILE A 123 19.94 -15.60 -16.78
N SER A 124 20.88 -15.49 -17.73
CA SER A 124 21.47 -16.67 -18.38
C SER A 124 22.23 -17.57 -17.40
N GLY A 125 22.82 -17.00 -16.35
CA GLY A 125 23.52 -17.74 -15.29
C GLY A 125 22.60 -18.63 -14.46
N PHE A 126 21.32 -18.27 -14.30
CA PHE A 126 20.33 -19.10 -13.59
C PHE A 126 19.85 -20.31 -14.40
N PHE A 127 20.04 -20.31 -15.72
CA PHE A 127 19.56 -21.37 -16.62
C PHE A 127 20.70 -22.01 -17.43
N PRO A 128 21.64 -22.73 -16.77
CA PRO A 128 22.77 -23.34 -17.46
C PRO A 128 22.29 -24.37 -18.48
N GLY A 129 22.69 -24.20 -19.74
CA GLY A 129 22.38 -25.14 -20.83
C GLY A 129 21.04 -24.91 -21.54
N ALA A 130 20.24 -23.93 -21.13
CA ALA A 130 19.04 -23.51 -21.85
C ALA A 130 19.36 -22.37 -22.84
N GLN A 131 18.70 -22.37 -23.99
CA GLN A 131 18.68 -21.20 -24.87
C GLN A 131 17.62 -20.23 -24.34
N VAL A 132 18.06 -19.10 -23.79
CA VAL A 132 17.18 -18.04 -23.28
C VAL A 132 17.03 -16.98 -24.36
N GLU A 133 15.81 -16.78 -24.85
CA GLU A 133 15.47 -15.71 -25.79
C GLU A 133 14.89 -14.53 -25.02
N PHE A 134 15.51 -13.35 -25.16
CA PHE A 134 15.07 -12.13 -24.49
C PHE A 134 14.23 -11.29 -25.46
N SER A 135 13.06 -10.85 -25.00
CA SER A 135 12.20 -9.91 -25.73
C SER A 135 11.96 -8.67 -24.88
N SER A 136 11.88 -7.51 -25.53
CA SER A 136 11.58 -6.27 -24.83
C SER A 136 10.08 -6.18 -24.52
N ALA A 137 9.71 -5.66 -23.35
CA ALA A 137 8.31 -5.53 -22.94
C ALA A 137 7.46 -4.71 -23.93
N THR A 138 8.09 -3.79 -24.66
CA THR A 138 7.47 -3.00 -25.74
C THR A 138 7.05 -3.84 -26.95
N GLN A 139 7.80 -4.89 -27.30
CA GLN A 139 7.43 -5.79 -28.40
C GLN A 139 6.19 -6.65 -28.07
N ALA A 140 6.03 -7.07 -26.81
CA ALA A 140 4.86 -7.85 -26.37
C ALA A 140 3.55 -7.04 -26.34
N LEU A 141 3.63 -5.73 -26.07
CA LEU A 141 2.48 -4.81 -26.17
C LEU A 141 2.13 -4.47 -27.63
N GLN A 142 3.14 -4.37 -28.50
CA GLN A 142 2.95 -4.05 -29.91
C GLN A 142 2.33 -5.20 -30.72
N THR A 143 2.61 -6.46 -30.37
CA THR A 143 1.97 -7.62 -31.02
C THR A 143 0.47 -7.74 -30.72
N ALA A 144 0.00 -7.23 -29.58
CA ALA A 144 -1.42 -7.15 -29.27
C ALA A 144 -2.14 -5.96 -29.96
N ALA A 145 -1.39 -4.94 -30.35
CA ALA A 145 -1.90 -3.71 -30.96
C ALA A 145 -1.80 -3.73 -32.49
N VAL A 146 -2.31 -4.79 -33.14
CA VAL A 146 -2.52 -4.80 -34.59
C VAL A 146 -3.99 -5.10 -34.88
N SER A 147 -4.84 -4.11 -34.62
CA SER A 147 -5.93 -3.82 -35.55
C SER A 147 -5.99 -2.32 -35.70
N SER A 148 -5.58 -1.81 -36.86
CA SER A 148 -5.73 -0.41 -37.25
C SER A 148 -7.22 -0.11 -37.49
N GLY A 149 -8.00 -0.07 -36.41
CA GLY A 149 -9.38 0.38 -36.41
C GLY A 149 -9.45 1.90 -36.47
N VAL A 150 -10.45 2.44 -37.16
CA VAL A 150 -10.77 3.86 -37.05
C VAL A 150 -11.19 4.14 -35.60
N PRO A 151 -10.57 5.08 -34.89
CA PRO A 151 -10.91 5.34 -33.50
C PRO A 151 -12.37 5.81 -33.41
N LEU A 152 -13.16 5.15 -32.55
CA LEU A 152 -14.59 5.42 -32.35
C LEU A 152 -14.87 6.90 -32.04
N THR A 153 -13.90 7.58 -31.42
CA THR A 153 -13.94 9.02 -31.13
C THR A 153 -14.11 9.87 -32.39
N THR A 154 -13.53 9.47 -33.53
CA THR A 154 -13.67 10.20 -34.79
C THR A 154 -15.10 10.13 -35.32
N LEU A 155 -15.73 8.96 -35.23
CA LEU A 155 -17.13 8.76 -35.63
C LEU A 155 -18.08 9.54 -34.70
N LEU A 156 -17.83 9.51 -33.38
CA LEU A 156 -18.63 10.23 -32.39
C LEU A 156 -18.58 11.75 -32.63
N LEU A 157 -17.40 12.32 -32.84
CA LEU A 157 -17.23 13.76 -33.06
C LEU A 157 -17.86 14.21 -34.38
N LEU A 158 -17.77 13.39 -35.43
CA LEU A 158 -18.40 13.69 -36.72
C LEU A 158 -19.93 13.71 -36.60
N LEU A 159 -20.51 12.75 -35.88
CA LEU A 159 -21.95 12.68 -35.66
C LEU A 159 -22.44 13.89 -34.84
N LEU A 160 -21.68 14.29 -33.82
CA LEU A 160 -21.98 15.46 -33.00
C LEU A 160 -21.87 16.77 -33.81
N ALA A 161 -20.88 16.88 -34.70
CA ALA A 161 -20.77 18.02 -35.61
C ALA A 161 -21.96 18.13 -36.57
N VAL A 162 -22.44 17.00 -37.11
CA VAL A 162 -23.62 16.96 -37.99
C VAL A 162 -24.88 17.38 -37.24
N MET A 163 -25.09 16.89 -36.01
CA MET A 163 -26.24 17.30 -35.19
C MET A 163 -26.23 18.81 -34.91
N LEU A 164 -25.08 19.37 -34.51
CA LEU A 164 -24.96 20.80 -34.23
C LEU A 164 -25.18 21.66 -35.49
N PHE A 165 -24.72 21.21 -36.65
CA PHE A 165 -25.00 21.87 -37.92
C PHE A 165 -26.50 21.83 -38.26
N TRP A 166 -27.15 20.70 -38.03
CA TRP A 166 -28.58 20.54 -38.28
C TRP A 166 -29.41 21.46 -37.37
N GLU A 167 -29.16 21.44 -36.06
CA GLU A 167 -29.86 22.33 -35.12
C GLU A 167 -29.58 23.80 -35.42
N GLY A 168 -28.32 24.17 -35.68
CA GLY A 168 -27.96 25.53 -36.04
C GLY A 168 -28.57 26.02 -37.35
N TRP A 169 -28.87 25.12 -38.28
CA TRP A 169 -29.56 25.43 -39.54
C TRP A 169 -31.06 25.59 -39.35
N VAL A 170 -31.70 24.69 -38.60
CA VAL A 170 -33.14 24.74 -38.30
C VAL A 170 -33.50 26.01 -37.53
N VAL A 171 -32.70 26.38 -36.51
CA VAL A 171 -32.91 27.60 -35.71
C VAL A 171 -32.79 28.90 -36.53
N ARG A 172 -32.10 28.89 -37.66
CA ARG A 172 -31.97 30.07 -38.54
C ARG A 172 -33.07 30.18 -39.61
N LYS A 173 -33.94 29.17 -39.70
CA LYS A 173 -35.05 29.13 -40.67
C LYS A 173 -36.43 29.36 -40.03
N GLU A 174 -36.48 29.63 -38.72
CA GLU A 174 -37.61 30.26 -38.01
C GLU A 174 -37.40 31.78 -37.90
#